data_AF-A0A538PT25-F1
#
_entry.id   AF-A0A538PT25-F1
#
_cell.length_a   1.000
_cell.length_b   1.000
_cell.length_c   1.000
_cell.angle_alpha   90.00
_cell.angle_beta   90.00
_cell.angle_gamma   90.00
#
_symmetry.space_group_name_H-M   'P 1'
#
loop_
_entity.id
_entity.type
_entity.pdbx_description
1 polymer ?
#
loop_
_entity_poly.entity_id
_entity_poly.type
_entity_poly.pdbx_seq_one_letter_code
_entity_poly.pdbx_strand_id
1 'polypeptide(L)'
;MTSAELDAAIATGTVGIHWARTLEPGRIEYYAFAVPARGALAVYSANNAIYVEGNVRPAGALARALLVGVFAPEPVREQRLRARSPALWRDYPDEARARLADPADSMGPHVDAIIENHGALEVVAKSEMLALICAVAQMRECS
;
A
#
# COMPACT_ATOMS: atom_id res chain seq x y z
N MET A 1 14.12 7.22 -2.36
CA MET A 1 13.99 7.56 -3.78
C MET A 1 13.64 9.03 -3.89
N THR A 2 14.45 9.80 -4.61
CA THR A 2 14.18 11.20 -4.96
C THR A 2 13.29 11.29 -6.21
N SER A 3 12.77 12.48 -6.54
CA SER A 3 12.01 12.69 -7.79
C SER A 3 12.86 12.35 -9.02
N ALA A 4 14.13 12.80 -9.05
CA ALA A 4 15.01 12.57 -10.19
C ALA A 4 15.34 11.08 -10.40
N GLU A 5 15.52 10.33 -9.32
CA GLU A 5 15.71 8.87 -9.38
C GLU A 5 14.46 8.17 -9.92
N LEU A 6 13.27 8.61 -9.49
CA LEU A 6 12.01 8.09 -10.00
C LEU A 6 11.83 8.40 -11.49
N ASP A 7 12.10 9.63 -11.92
CA ASP A 7 11.97 10.05 -13.32
C ASP A 7 12.91 9.25 -14.23
N ALA A 8 14.15 9.01 -13.79
CA ALA A 8 15.09 8.16 -14.51
C ALA A 8 14.61 6.69 -14.59
N ALA A 9 14.04 6.16 -13.51
CA ALA A 9 13.50 4.80 -13.48
C ALA A 9 12.26 4.64 -14.38
N ILE A 10 11.41 5.68 -14.45
CA ILE A 10 10.28 5.74 -15.38
C ILE A 10 10.79 5.78 -16.83
N ALA A 11 11.77 6.65 -17.12
CA ALA A 11 12.32 6.80 -18.47
C ALA A 11 12.98 5.51 -19.01
N THR A 12 13.54 4.70 -18.12
CA THR A 12 14.15 3.41 -18.46
C THR A 12 13.15 2.25 -18.51
N GLY A 13 11.87 2.49 -18.19
CA GLY A 13 10.84 1.45 -18.15
C GLY A 13 11.01 0.44 -17.03
N THR A 14 11.78 0.77 -15.99
CA THR A 14 11.98 -0.10 -14.82
C THR A 14 10.83 0.02 -13.81
N VAL A 15 10.18 1.19 -13.77
CA VAL A 15 9.01 1.48 -12.94
C VAL A 15 7.72 1.38 -13.77
N GLY A 16 6.73 0.68 -13.23
CA GLY A 16 5.39 0.58 -13.81
C GLY A 16 4.38 1.50 -13.14
N ILE A 17 4.09 1.22 -11.86
CA ILE A 17 3.12 1.98 -11.07
C ILE A 17 3.87 2.90 -10.12
N HIS A 18 3.48 4.16 -10.00
CA HIS A 18 4.08 5.08 -9.04
C HIS A 18 3.08 6.11 -8.52
N TRP A 19 3.34 6.64 -7.33
CA TRP A 19 2.53 7.67 -6.67
C TRP A 19 3.38 8.46 -5.66
N ALA A 20 2.81 9.55 -5.14
CA ALA A 20 3.44 10.36 -4.11
C ALA A 20 2.56 10.40 -2.86
N ARG A 21 3.19 10.59 -1.70
CA ARG A 21 2.49 10.92 -0.45
C ARG A 21 3.08 12.19 0.11
N THR A 22 2.23 13.20 0.32
CA THR A 22 2.60 14.40 1.06
C THR A 22 2.55 14.10 2.55
N LEU A 23 3.64 14.38 3.26
CA LEU A 23 3.76 14.36 4.71
C LEU A 23 3.96 15.79 5.21
N GLU A 24 3.55 16.08 6.45
CA GLU A 24 3.88 17.36 7.08
C GLU A 24 5.35 17.41 7.51
N PRO A 25 6.07 18.54 7.33
CA PRO A 25 5.66 19.85 6.79
C PRO A 25 6.00 20.00 5.30
N GLY A 26 5.24 19.36 4.41
CA GLY A 26 5.41 19.46 2.94
C GLY A 26 6.46 18.50 2.34
N ARG A 27 6.92 17.51 3.11
CA ARG A 27 7.84 16.47 2.60
C ARG A 27 7.07 15.53 1.68
N ILE A 28 7.53 15.36 0.44
CA ILE A 28 6.97 14.40 -0.50
C ILE A 28 7.76 13.11 -0.43
N GLU A 29 7.08 11.99 -0.14
CA GLU A 29 7.62 10.65 -0.30
C GLU A 29 7.13 10.04 -1.60
N TYR A 30 8.06 9.57 -2.43
CA TYR A 30 7.78 8.93 -3.70
C TYR A 30 7.78 7.41 -3.55
N TYR A 31 6.79 6.76 -4.12
CA TYR A 31 6.59 5.33 -4.11
C TYR A 31 6.49 4.81 -5.54
N ALA A 32 7.04 3.63 -5.78
CA ALA A 32 6.97 2.98 -7.08
C ALA A 32 7.05 1.46 -6.94
N PHE A 33 6.42 0.78 -7.88
CA PHE A 33 6.60 -0.63 -8.14
C PHE A 33 7.28 -0.82 -9.49
N ALA A 34 8.17 -1.81 -9.54
CA ALA A 34 8.78 -2.22 -10.78
C ALA A 34 7.74 -2.76 -11.77
N VAL A 35 8.05 -2.72 -13.06
CA VAL A 35 7.25 -3.41 -14.08
C VAL A 35 7.28 -4.92 -13.77
N PRO A 36 6.12 -5.57 -13.63
CA PRO A 36 6.08 -7.00 -13.34
C PRO A 36 6.60 -7.80 -14.53
N ALA A 37 7.22 -8.95 -14.25
CA ALA A 37 7.64 -9.87 -15.29
C ALA A 37 6.45 -10.28 -16.17
N ARG A 38 6.69 -10.43 -17.47
CA ARG A 38 5.64 -10.81 -18.43
C ARG A 38 4.98 -12.12 -18.01
N GLY A 39 3.66 -12.12 -17.90
CA GLY A 39 2.86 -13.29 -17.51
C GLY A 39 2.70 -13.48 -15.99
N ALA A 40 3.51 -12.82 -15.16
CA ALA A 40 3.41 -12.95 -13.71
C ALA A 40 2.10 -12.38 -13.14
N LEU A 41 1.68 -12.88 -11.99
CA LEU A 41 0.71 -12.21 -11.13
C LEU A 41 1.45 -11.23 -10.24
N ALA A 42 1.25 -9.94 -10.48
CA ALA A 42 1.86 -8.91 -9.67
C ALA A 42 1.08 -8.77 -8.35
N VAL A 43 1.79 -8.88 -7.24
CA VAL A 43 1.25 -8.65 -5.89
C VAL A 43 2.04 -7.50 -5.28
N TYR A 44 1.33 -6.46 -4.88
CA TYR A 44 1.92 -5.23 -4.38
C TYR A 44 1.47 -4.96 -2.94
N SER A 45 2.32 -4.33 -2.14
CA SER A 45 1.97 -3.81 -0.82
C SER A 45 2.15 -2.29 -0.82
N ALA A 46 1.05 -1.56 -0.68
CA ALA A 46 1.02 -0.12 -0.78
C ALA A 46 0.44 0.53 0.48
N ASN A 47 0.71 1.82 0.65
CA ASN A 47 0.06 2.63 1.67
C ASN A 47 -1.27 3.20 1.14
N ASN A 48 -2.06 3.78 2.05
CA ASN A 48 -3.38 4.33 1.75
C ASN A 48 -3.38 5.47 0.72
N ALA A 49 -2.24 6.12 0.45
CA ALA A 49 -2.18 7.15 -0.58
C ALA A 49 -2.40 6.58 -1.99
N ILE A 50 -2.32 5.26 -2.19
CA ILE A 50 -2.49 4.62 -3.49
C ILE A 50 -3.92 4.73 -4.05
N TYR A 51 -4.93 4.89 -3.22
CA TYR A 51 -6.32 5.02 -3.68
C TYR A 51 -6.82 6.47 -3.72
N VAL A 52 -5.95 7.44 -3.42
CA VAL A 52 -6.27 8.86 -3.58
C VAL A 52 -6.45 9.15 -5.06
N GLU A 53 -7.59 9.73 -5.42
CA GLU A 53 -7.95 10.02 -6.81
C GLU A 53 -6.87 10.86 -7.49
N GLY A 54 -6.48 10.45 -8.70
CA GLY A 54 -5.50 11.16 -9.51
C GLY A 54 -4.04 11.06 -9.02
N ASN A 55 -3.76 10.40 -7.88
CA ASN A 55 -2.41 10.29 -7.33
C ASN A 55 -1.56 9.23 -8.05
N VAL A 56 -2.17 8.11 -8.45
CA VAL A 56 -1.46 7.00 -9.10
C VAL A 56 -1.22 7.29 -10.58
N ARG A 57 -0.03 6.90 -11.03
CA ARG A 57 0.43 6.99 -12.41
C ARG A 57 0.97 5.63 -12.90
N PRO A 58 0.80 5.32 -14.20
CA PRO A 58 0.00 6.07 -15.18
C PRO A 58 -1.51 6.05 -14.83
N ALA A 59 -2.28 6.96 -15.42
CA ALA A 59 -3.73 6.98 -15.23
C ALA A 59 -4.35 5.63 -15.63
N GLY A 60 -5.24 5.10 -14.81
CA GLY A 60 -5.84 3.77 -15.03
C GLY A 60 -4.95 2.59 -14.65
N ALA A 61 -3.77 2.80 -14.07
CA ALA A 61 -2.87 1.71 -13.64
C ALA A 61 -3.55 0.68 -12.70
N LEU A 62 -4.54 1.12 -11.91
CA LEU A 62 -5.29 0.27 -11.00
C LEU A 62 -6.62 -0.23 -11.57
N ALA A 63 -7.00 0.13 -12.80
CA ALA A 63 -8.33 -0.17 -13.35
C ALA A 63 -8.65 -1.68 -13.46
N ARG A 64 -7.62 -2.53 -13.42
CA ARG A 64 -7.73 -4.00 -13.43
C ARG A 64 -7.10 -4.65 -12.19
N ALA A 65 -6.78 -3.86 -11.18
CA ALA A 65 -6.23 -4.37 -9.93
C ALA A 65 -7.37 -4.85 -9.03
N LEU A 66 -7.09 -5.89 -8.24
CA LEU A 66 -7.88 -6.23 -7.06
C LEU A 66 -7.26 -5.48 -5.88
N LEU A 67 -7.99 -4.53 -5.32
CA LEU A 67 -7.57 -3.74 -4.16
C LEU A 67 -8.06 -4.42 -2.89
N VAL A 68 -7.12 -4.86 -2.05
CA VAL A 68 -7.42 -5.51 -0.77
C VAL A 68 -6.98 -4.60 0.35
N GLY A 69 -7.94 -4.12 1.13
CA GLY A 69 -7.69 -3.37 2.35
C GLY A 69 -7.27 -4.28 3.50
N VAL A 70 -6.23 -3.90 4.24
CA VAL A 70 -5.80 -4.62 5.45
C VAL A 70 -6.18 -3.78 6.66
N PHE A 71 -7.23 -4.19 7.35
CA PHE A 71 -7.79 -3.43 8.46
C PHE A 71 -7.11 -3.76 9.78
N ALA A 72 -6.82 -2.72 10.56
CA ALA A 72 -6.52 -2.85 11.96
C ALA A 72 -7.08 -1.61 12.69
N PRO A 73 -7.67 -1.76 13.88
CA PRO A 73 -8.19 -0.63 14.63
C PRO A 73 -7.06 0.30 15.07
N GLU A 74 -7.37 1.57 15.32
CA GLU A 74 -6.39 2.61 15.60
C GLU A 74 -5.39 2.26 16.72
N PRO A 75 -5.80 1.69 17.88
CA PRO A 75 -4.85 1.33 18.92
C PRO A 75 -3.81 0.31 18.46
N VAL A 76 -4.21 -0.63 17.59
CA VAL A 76 -3.31 -1.66 17.02
C VAL A 76 -2.39 -1.03 15.98
N ARG A 77 -2.88 -0.11 15.15
CA ARG A 77 -2.05 0.64 14.19
C ARG A 77 -0.98 1.46 14.90
N GLU A 78 -1.36 2.16 15.97
CA GLU A 78 -0.44 2.93 16.80
C GLU A 78 0.61 2.03 17.45
N GLN A 79 0.19 0.96 18.13
CA GLN A 79 1.09 0.00 18.77
C GLN A 79 2.11 -0.56 17.78
N ARG A 80 1.66 -0.99 16.59
CA ARG A 80 2.54 -1.53 15.54
C ARG A 80 3.50 -0.46 14.99
N LEU A 81 3.05 0.79 14.84
CA LEU A 81 3.91 1.89 14.43
C LEU A 81 4.99 2.18 15.49
N ARG A 82 4.62 2.18 16.78
CA ARG A 82 5.56 2.32 17.91
C ARG A 82 6.61 1.22 17.92
N ALA A 83 6.19 -0.03 17.77
CA ALA A 83 7.08 -1.18 17.78
C ALA A 83 8.06 -1.17 16.60
N ARG A 84 7.60 -0.87 15.38
CA ARG A 84 8.45 -0.92 14.17
C ARG A 84 9.35 0.30 13.99
N SER A 85 9.01 1.44 14.58
CA SER A 85 9.72 2.70 14.38
C SER A 85 9.79 3.51 15.68
N PRO A 86 10.47 3.01 16.73
CA PRO A 86 10.54 3.71 18.02
C PRO A 86 11.18 5.10 17.92
N ALA A 87 12.15 5.28 17.02
CA ALA A 87 12.79 6.58 16.77
C ALA A 87 11.81 7.63 16.21
N LEU A 88 10.82 7.20 15.41
CA LEU A 88 9.80 8.11 14.86
C LEU A 88 9.05 8.85 15.98
N TRP A 89 8.74 8.15 17.06
CA TRP A 89 8.00 8.71 18.20
C TRP A 89 8.83 9.65 19.06
N ARG A 90 10.14 9.42 19.12
CA ARG A 90 11.07 10.23 19.90
C ARG A 90 11.51 11.48 19.14
N ASP A 91 11.85 11.32 17.87
CA ASP A 91 12.55 12.33 17.08
C ASP A 91 11.59 13.09 16.13
N TYR A 92 10.46 12.50 15.76
CA TYR A 92 9.51 13.04 14.77
C TYR A 92 8.03 12.79 15.15
N PRO A 93 7.56 13.28 16.32
CA PRO A 93 6.21 13.00 16.81
C PRO A 93 5.09 13.49 15.87
N ASP A 94 5.29 14.60 15.15
CA ASP A 94 4.32 15.08 14.17
C ASP A 94 4.24 14.15 12.95
N GLU A 95 5.35 13.55 12.53
CA GLU A 95 5.33 12.53 11.48
C GLU A 95 4.60 11.26 11.93
N ALA A 96 4.76 10.86 13.20
CA ALA A 96 3.99 9.76 13.77
C ALA A 96 2.48 10.04 13.73
N ARG A 97 2.06 11.26 14.09
CA ARG A 97 0.66 11.71 14.01
C ARG A 97 0.16 11.69 12.56
N ALA A 98 0.93 12.26 11.61
CA ALA A 98 0.56 12.29 10.20
C ALA A 98 0.40 10.89 9.60
N ARG A 99 1.22 9.92 10.01
CA ARG A 99 1.10 8.52 9.55
C ARG A 99 -0.13 7.79 10.09
N LEU A 100 -0.68 8.25 11.22
CA LEU A 100 -1.90 7.73 11.85
C LEU A 100 -3.15 8.59 11.56
N ALA A 101 -3.00 9.72 10.88
CA ALA A 101 -4.07 10.68 10.65
C ALA A 101 -5.21 10.12 9.79
N ASP A 102 -4.90 9.21 8.86
CA ASP A 102 -5.91 8.54 8.04
C ASP A 102 -6.72 7.57 8.92
N PRO A 103 -8.05 7.71 9.04
CA PRO A 103 -8.89 6.79 9.80
C PRO A 103 -8.72 5.34 9.34
N ALA A 104 -8.80 4.39 10.27
CA ALA A 104 -8.58 2.97 10.00
C ALA A 104 -9.55 2.38 8.95
N ASP A 105 -10.76 2.93 8.90
CA ASP A 105 -11.88 2.52 8.04
C ASP A 105 -11.98 3.31 6.72
N SER A 106 -11.13 4.33 6.54
CA SER A 106 -11.18 5.23 5.37
C SER A 106 -11.02 4.55 4.01
N MET A 107 -10.44 3.34 3.97
CA MET A 107 -10.23 2.59 2.74
C MET A 107 -11.50 1.91 2.20
N GLY A 108 -12.55 1.75 3.00
CA GLY A 108 -13.73 0.95 2.67
C GLY A 108 -14.36 1.28 1.30
N PRO A 109 -14.58 2.56 0.95
CA PRO A 109 -15.14 2.95 -0.35
C PRO A 109 -14.20 2.71 -1.55
N HIS A 110 -12.94 2.36 -1.32
CA HIS A 110 -11.89 2.34 -2.33
C HIS A 110 -11.28 0.96 -2.60
N VAL A 111 -11.71 -0.07 -1.86
CA VAL A 111 -11.17 -1.43 -1.94
C VAL A 111 -12.26 -2.43 -2.30
N ASP A 112 -11.88 -3.51 -2.97
CA ASP A 112 -12.79 -4.58 -3.37
C ASP A 112 -13.06 -5.58 -2.23
N ALA A 113 -12.11 -5.73 -1.31
CA ALA A 113 -12.21 -6.61 -0.15
C ALA A 113 -11.44 -6.04 1.05
N ILE A 114 -11.86 -6.42 2.25
CA ILE A 114 -11.17 -6.08 3.51
C ILE A 114 -10.76 -7.37 4.22
N ILE A 115 -9.50 -7.44 4.64
CA ILE A 115 -8.96 -8.49 5.50
C ILE A 115 -8.70 -7.89 6.88
N GLU A 116 -9.32 -8.49 7.89
CA GLU A 116 -9.15 -8.12 9.28
C GLU A 116 -7.80 -8.61 9.81
N ASN A 117 -6.98 -7.70 10.32
CA ASN A 117 -5.61 -7.99 10.75
C ASN A 117 -5.33 -7.44 12.15
N HIS A 118 -6.02 -7.95 13.15
CA HIS A 118 -5.82 -7.57 14.55
C HIS A 118 -6.21 -8.67 15.54
N GLY A 119 -5.59 -8.68 16.73
CA GLY A 119 -5.84 -9.68 17.77
C GLY A 119 -5.60 -11.11 17.27
N ALA A 120 -6.55 -12.02 17.51
CA ALA A 120 -6.48 -13.40 17.05
C ALA A 120 -6.47 -13.52 15.51
N LEU A 121 -6.96 -12.50 14.79
CA LEU A 121 -7.08 -12.51 13.33
C LEU A 121 -5.75 -12.26 12.63
N GLU A 122 -4.72 -11.73 13.31
CA GLU A 122 -3.40 -11.53 12.69
C GLU A 122 -2.78 -12.84 12.17
N VAL A 123 -3.01 -13.95 12.88
CA VAL A 123 -2.54 -15.29 12.49
C VAL A 123 -3.29 -15.79 11.24
N VAL A 124 -4.55 -15.40 11.09
CA VAL A 124 -5.45 -15.87 10.02
C VAL A 124 -5.31 -15.00 8.77
N ALA A 125 -5.12 -13.69 8.93
CA ALA A 125 -5.02 -12.70 7.85
C ALA A 125 -3.98 -13.07 6.78
N LYS A 126 -2.81 -13.60 7.22
CA LYS A 126 -1.78 -14.07 6.29
C LYS A 126 -2.28 -15.23 5.43
N SER A 127 -2.98 -16.18 6.05
CA SER A 127 -3.52 -17.37 5.36
C SER A 127 -4.63 -16.98 4.39
N GLU A 128 -5.51 -16.04 4.78
CA GLU A 128 -6.57 -15.51 3.90
C GLU A 128 -6.00 -14.78 2.69
N MET A 129 -4.98 -13.94 2.89
CA MET A 129 -4.33 -13.23 1.79
C MET A 129 -3.65 -14.20 0.83
N LEU A 130 -2.98 -15.25 1.33
CA LEU A 130 -2.40 -16.30 0.50
C LEU A 130 -3.47 -17.09 -0.27
N ALA A 131 -4.57 -17.46 0.40
CA ALA A 131 -5.69 -18.16 -0.23
C ALA A 131 -6.30 -17.33 -1.36
N LEU A 132 -6.49 -16.02 -1.15
CA LEU A 132 -6.97 -15.10 -2.17
C LEU A 132 -6.03 -15.00 -3.38
N ILE A 133 -4.72 -14.85 -3.13
CA ILE A 133 -3.71 -14.82 -4.20
C ILE A 133 -3.73 -16.13 -5.01
N CYS A 134 -3.80 -17.28 -4.34
CA CYS A 134 -3.90 -18.57 -5.01
C CYS A 134 -5.16 -18.70 -5.86
N ALA A 135 -6.32 -18.28 -5.34
CA ALA A 135 -7.58 -18.30 -6.08
C ALA A 135 -7.51 -17.41 -7.34
N VAL A 136 -6.94 -16.21 -7.23
CA VAL A 136 -6.73 -15.31 -8.38
C VAL A 136 -5.78 -15.92 -9.41
N ALA A 137 -4.69 -16.56 -8.96
CA ALA A 137 -3.77 -17.24 -9.85
C ALA A 137 -4.47 -18.38 -10.64
N GLN A 138 -5.24 -19.22 -9.95
CA GLN A 138 -6.00 -20.31 -10.58
C GLN A 138 -7.02 -19.82 -11.59
N MET A 139 -7.77 -18.76 -11.27
CA MET A 139 -8.75 -18.17 -12.21
C MET A 139 -8.09 -17.67 -13.51
N ARG A 140 -6.85 -17.17 -13.44
CA ARG A 140 -6.09 -16.72 -14.61
C ARG A 140 -5.62 -17.87 -15.49
N GLU A 141 -5.37 -19.05 -14.94
CA GLU A 141 -4.97 -20.24 -15.71
C GLU A 141 -6.15 -20.87 -16.46
N CYS A 142 -7.38 -20.65 -15.98
CA CYS A 142 -8.61 -21.17 -16.61
C CYS A 142 -9.23 -20.22 -17.67
N SER A 143 -8.68 -19.02 -17.85
CA SER A 143 -9.16 -17.98 -18.79
C SER A 143 -8.33 -17.93 -20.06
#